data_AF-A0A950KVN4-F1
#
_entry.id   AF-A0A950KVN4-F1
#
_cell.length_a   1.000
_cell.length_b   1.000
_cell.length_c   1.000
_cell.angle_alpha   90.00
_cell.angle_beta   90.00
_cell.angle_gamma   90.00
#
_symmetry.space_group_name_H-M   'P 1'
#
loop_
_entity.id
_entity.type
_entity.pdbx_description
1 polymer ?
#
loop_
_entity_poly.entity_id
_entity_poly.type
_entity_poly.pdbx_seq_one_letter_code
_entity_poly.pdbx_strand_id
1 'polypeptide(L)'
;MNAKETLKWQVIAAECGIAFEILFTIFWGFFGHNLPPAAPSLTGPQLAAHFAAHRHAILFGNSMAALVAVLWIPWTAQLTVVMRRIEGTSPVLTIIQLSGGILTAWVLMFCPAIWATAVFRTDLEPNTIRALNDLGFILFNVTYAVTSVQAIAAGIVGLAEQGERRVFPRWVS
;
A
#
# COMPACT_ATOMS: atom_id res chain seq x y z
N MET A 1 -16.01 -18.32 -17.97
CA MET A 1 -14.55 -18.44 -18.13
C MET A 1 -14.15 -19.90 -18.01
N ASN A 2 -13.29 -20.37 -18.90
CA ASN A 2 -12.69 -21.69 -18.78
C ASN A 2 -11.55 -21.69 -17.74
N ALA A 3 -11.05 -22.87 -17.36
CA ALA A 3 -10.02 -22.99 -16.30
C ALA A 3 -8.72 -22.23 -16.63
N LYS A 4 -8.33 -22.19 -17.91
CA LYS A 4 -7.12 -21.50 -18.38
C LYS A 4 -7.26 -19.97 -18.26
N GLU A 5 -8.43 -19.45 -18.61
CA GLU A 5 -8.75 -18.02 -18.45
C GLU A 5 -8.77 -17.62 -16.97
N THR A 6 -9.39 -18.45 -16.11
CA THR A 6 -9.40 -18.19 -14.66
C THR A 6 -7.98 -18.14 -14.11
N LEU A 7 -7.13 -19.11 -14.45
CA LEU A 7 -5.74 -19.13 -14.01
C LEU A 7 -4.98 -17.87 -14.48
N LYS A 8 -5.18 -17.44 -15.73
CA LYS A 8 -4.56 -16.21 -16.25
C LYS A 8 -4.88 -14.99 -15.38
N TRP A 9 -6.16 -14.78 -15.04
CA TRP A 9 -6.57 -13.64 -14.19
C TRP A 9 -6.03 -13.75 -12.77
N GLN A 10 -5.96 -14.96 -12.21
CA GLN A 10 -5.38 -15.20 -10.89
C GLN A 10 -3.89 -14.84 -10.83
N VAL A 11 -3.13 -15.22 -11.87
CA VAL A 11 -1.70 -14.90 -11.96
C VAL A 11 -1.49 -13.39 -12.12
N ILE A 12 -2.21 -12.74 -13.05
CA ILE A 12 -2.13 -11.29 -13.24
C ILE A 12 -2.42 -10.55 -11.93
N ALA A 13 -3.48 -10.96 -11.22
CA ALA A 13 -3.86 -10.34 -9.97
C ALA A 13 -2.80 -10.54 -8.86
N ALA A 14 -2.14 -11.70 -8.80
CA ALA A 14 -1.04 -11.93 -7.88
C ALA A 14 0.20 -11.06 -8.22
N GLU A 15 0.55 -10.96 -9.50
CA GLU A 15 1.68 -10.16 -10.00
C GLU A 15 1.49 -8.66 -9.74
N CYS A 16 0.25 -8.18 -9.66
CA CYS A 16 -0.02 -6.80 -9.27
C CYS A 16 0.56 -6.44 -7.89
N GLY A 17 0.69 -7.39 -6.96
CA GLY A 17 1.34 -7.14 -5.67
C GLY A 17 2.83 -6.85 -5.82
N ILE A 18 3.54 -7.63 -6.64
CA ILE A 18 4.96 -7.42 -6.92
C ILE A 18 5.16 -6.11 -7.68
N ALA A 19 4.33 -5.86 -8.69
CA ALA A 19 4.35 -4.62 -9.45
C ALA A 19 4.09 -3.40 -8.55
N PHE A 20 3.12 -3.51 -7.63
CA PHE A 20 2.85 -2.48 -6.63
C PHE A 20 4.10 -2.17 -5.80
N GLU A 21 4.72 -3.16 -5.16
CA GLU A 21 5.87 -2.92 -4.26
C GLU A 21 7.02 -2.21 -4.98
N ILE A 22 7.35 -2.67 -6.19
CA ILE A 22 8.44 -2.09 -6.99
C ILE A 22 8.10 -0.66 -7.41
N LEU A 23 6.93 -0.46 -8.02
CA LEU A 23 6.55 0.83 -8.58
C LEU A 23 6.28 1.86 -7.46
N PHE A 24 5.63 1.45 -6.37
CA PHE A 24 5.35 2.33 -5.24
C PHE A 24 6.66 2.79 -4.59
N THR A 25 7.63 1.89 -4.38
CA THR A 25 8.95 2.26 -3.85
C THR A 25 9.67 3.27 -4.75
N ILE A 26 9.61 3.09 -6.07
CA ILE A 26 10.22 4.03 -7.04
C ILE A 26 9.52 5.39 -7.00
N PHE A 27 8.19 5.42 -7.07
CA PHE A 27 7.45 6.67 -7.19
C PHE A 27 7.32 7.41 -5.86
N TRP A 28 6.91 6.72 -4.78
CA TRP A 28 6.75 7.33 -3.46
C TRP A 28 8.11 7.55 -2.78
N GLY A 29 9.00 6.57 -2.83
CA GLY A 29 10.29 6.61 -2.13
C GLY A 29 11.30 7.51 -2.85
N PHE A 30 11.64 7.15 -4.09
CA PHE A 30 12.70 7.84 -4.85
C PHE A 30 12.23 9.18 -5.43
N PHE A 31 11.22 9.19 -6.32
CA PHE A 31 10.73 10.44 -6.91
C PHE A 31 9.98 11.30 -5.90
N GLY A 32 9.25 10.68 -4.96
CA GLY A 32 8.47 11.38 -3.94
C GLY A 32 9.32 11.98 -2.82
N HIS A 33 10.63 11.68 -2.77
CA HIS A 33 11.55 12.11 -1.71
C HIS A 33 11.11 11.70 -0.30
N ASN A 34 10.40 10.58 -0.18
CA ASN A 34 9.99 10.03 1.12
C ASN A 34 10.96 8.98 1.68
N LEU A 35 11.97 8.57 0.91
CA LEU A 35 12.99 7.61 1.32
C LEU A 35 14.42 8.14 1.07
N PRO A 36 15.18 8.55 2.11
CA PRO A 36 14.77 8.65 3.51
C PRO A 36 13.74 9.78 3.73
N PRO A 37 12.88 9.68 4.77
CA PRO A 37 11.95 10.74 5.09
C PRO A 37 12.69 12.00 5.54
N ALA A 38 12.08 13.16 5.30
CA ALA A 38 12.59 14.43 5.82
C ALA A 38 12.73 14.37 7.35
N ALA A 39 13.85 14.89 7.88
CA ALA A 39 14.13 14.77 9.31
C ALA A 39 13.05 15.46 10.17
N PRO A 40 12.52 14.81 11.23
CA PRO A 40 11.49 15.40 12.09
C PRO A 40 11.92 16.69 12.80
N SER A 41 13.23 16.93 12.88
CA SER A 41 13.82 18.13 13.48
C SER A 41 13.81 19.36 12.56
N LEU A 42 13.43 19.22 11.29
CA LEU A 42 13.35 20.36 10.37
C LEU A 42 12.27 21.34 10.81
N THR A 43 12.62 22.63 10.81
CA THR A 43 11.64 23.71 10.96
C THR A 43 10.76 23.81 9.72
N GLY A 44 9.59 24.46 9.84
CA GLY A 44 8.69 24.70 8.70
C GLY A 44 9.39 25.31 7.48
N PRO A 45 10.17 26.40 7.63
CA PRO A 45 10.94 27.00 6.53
C PRO A 45 11.98 26.05 5.89
N GLN A 46 12.68 25.25 6.69
CA GLN A 46 13.68 24.30 6.18
C GLN A 46 13.01 23.19 5.36
N LEU A 47 11.88 22.66 5.83
CA LEU A 47 11.12 21.65 5.11
C LEU A 47 10.49 22.23 3.83
N ALA A 48 9.95 23.45 3.88
CA ALA A 48 9.44 24.14 2.71
C ALA A 48 10.52 24.36 1.64
N ALA A 49 11.74 24.72 2.05
CA ALA A 49 12.88 24.84 1.14
C ALA A 49 13.25 23.49 0.48
N HIS A 50 13.21 22.39 1.25
CA HIS A 50 13.42 21.04 0.71
C HIS A 50 12.36 20.66 -0.33
N PHE A 51 11.08 20.94 -0.02
CA PHE A 51 9.95 20.67 -0.92
C PHE A 51 10.01 21.53 -2.18
N ALA A 52 10.42 22.80 -2.06
CA ALA A 52 10.59 23.69 -3.21
C ALA A 52 11.72 23.22 -4.13
N ALA A 53 12.84 22.75 -3.58
CA ALA A 53 13.99 22.25 -4.36
C ALA A 53 13.64 21.01 -5.20
N HIS A 54 12.69 20.18 -4.75
CA HIS A 54 12.30 18.93 -5.42
C HIS A 54 10.86 18.92 -5.90
N ARG A 55 10.21 20.09 -6.01
CA ARG A 55 8.78 20.25 -6.26
C ARG A 55 8.23 19.35 -7.36
N HIS A 56 8.86 19.36 -8.54
CA HIS A 56 8.39 18.59 -9.68
C HIS A 56 8.53 17.08 -9.48
N ALA A 57 9.63 16.65 -8.86
CA ALA A 57 9.84 15.25 -8.51
C ALA A 57 8.81 14.79 -7.47
N ILE A 58 8.62 15.55 -6.39
CA ILE A 58 7.65 15.23 -5.33
C ILE A 58 6.24 15.16 -5.90
N LEU A 59 5.84 16.13 -6.73
CA LEU A 59 4.51 16.15 -7.32
C LEU A 59 4.29 14.92 -8.22
N PHE A 60 5.23 14.68 -9.15
CA PHE A 60 5.16 13.52 -10.05
C PHE A 60 5.18 12.20 -9.29
N GLY A 61 6.15 12.01 -8.39
CA GLY A 61 6.35 10.80 -7.63
C GLY A 61 5.13 10.46 -6.77
N ASN A 62 4.59 11.43 -6.03
CA ASN A 62 3.43 11.17 -5.18
C ASN A 62 2.12 11.02 -5.98
N SER A 63 1.94 11.73 -7.11
CA SER A 63 0.79 11.47 -8.00
C SER A 63 0.84 10.08 -8.63
N MET A 64 2.01 9.63 -9.08
CA MET A 64 2.19 8.29 -9.65
C MET A 64 2.07 7.20 -8.59
N ALA A 65 2.56 7.44 -7.38
CA ALA A 65 2.39 6.52 -6.26
C ALA A 65 0.91 6.32 -5.92
N ALA A 66 0.11 7.40 -5.90
CA ALA A 66 -1.34 7.29 -5.70
C ALA A 66 -1.99 6.43 -6.79
N LEU A 67 -1.60 6.60 -8.06
CA LEU A 67 -2.12 5.81 -9.16
C LEU A 67 -1.72 4.33 -9.05
N VAL A 68 -0.46 4.05 -8.72
CA VAL A 68 0.07 2.68 -8.60
C VAL A 68 -0.54 1.94 -7.41
N ALA A 69 -0.95 2.63 -6.35
CA ALA A 69 -1.58 2.01 -5.17
C ALA A 69 -2.82 1.18 -5.49
N VAL A 70 -3.51 1.46 -6.61
CA VAL A 70 -4.68 0.66 -7.04
C VAL A 70 -4.32 -0.80 -7.37
N LEU A 71 -3.05 -1.10 -7.68
CA LEU A 71 -2.57 -2.46 -7.91
C LEU A 71 -2.65 -3.35 -6.66
N TRP A 72 -2.80 -2.77 -5.47
CA TRP A 72 -3.03 -3.53 -4.24
C TRP A 72 -4.42 -4.21 -4.22
N ILE A 73 -5.41 -3.64 -4.92
CA ILE A 73 -6.77 -4.17 -4.99
C ILE A 73 -6.82 -5.56 -5.66
N PRO A 74 -6.31 -5.76 -6.89
CA PRO A 74 -6.31 -7.08 -7.52
C PRO A 74 -5.49 -8.10 -6.73
N TRP A 75 -4.37 -7.70 -6.13
CA TRP A 75 -3.60 -8.58 -5.23
C TRP A 75 -4.42 -9.03 -4.03
N THR A 76 -5.08 -8.08 -3.35
CA THR A 76 -5.98 -8.36 -2.23
C THR A 76 -7.10 -9.30 -2.64
N ALA A 77 -7.72 -9.07 -3.80
CA ALA A 77 -8.80 -9.90 -4.32
C ALA A 77 -8.33 -11.34 -4.60
N GLN A 78 -7.13 -11.51 -5.17
CA GLN A 78 -6.57 -12.83 -5.41
C GLN A 78 -6.26 -13.56 -4.10
N LEU A 79 -5.72 -12.86 -3.10
CA LEU A 79 -5.51 -13.43 -1.76
C LEU A 79 -6.84 -13.87 -1.13
N THR A 80 -7.89 -13.07 -1.25
CA THR A 80 -9.24 -13.41 -0.78
C THR A 80 -9.77 -14.69 -1.46
N VAL A 81 -9.56 -14.85 -2.77
CA VAL A 81 -9.95 -16.07 -3.49
C VAL A 81 -9.23 -17.30 -2.97
N VAL A 82 -7.93 -17.18 -2.65
CA VAL A 82 -7.14 -18.26 -2.06
C VAL A 82 -7.65 -18.59 -0.65
N MET A 83 -7.82 -17.58 0.21
CA MET A 83 -8.26 -17.78 1.59
C MET A 83 -9.66 -18.37 1.67
N ARG A 84 -10.60 -17.92 0.82
CA ARG A 84 -11.97 -18.47 0.77
C ARG A 84 -11.99 -19.98 0.48
N ARG A 85 -11.04 -20.48 -0.31
CA ARG A 85 -10.93 -21.92 -0.62
C ARG A 85 -10.45 -22.72 0.59
N ILE A 86 -9.59 -22.13 1.42
CA ILE A 86 -9.02 -22.77 2.60
C ILE A 86 -10.04 -22.72 3.76
N GLU A 87 -10.64 -21.56 4.03
CA GLU A 87 -11.52 -21.35 5.19
C GLU A 87 -12.92 -21.98 5.00
N GLY A 88 -13.33 -22.28 3.77
CA GLY A 88 -14.57 -22.98 3.49
C GLY A 88 -15.80 -22.12 3.76
N THR A 89 -16.80 -22.65 4.47
CA THR A 89 -18.18 -22.11 4.50
C THR A 89 -18.32 -20.79 5.26
N SER A 90 -17.57 -20.58 6.35
CA SER A 90 -17.65 -19.40 7.23
C SER A 90 -16.36 -18.56 7.16
N PRO A 91 -16.25 -17.59 6.23
CA PRO A 91 -14.98 -17.04 5.81
C PRO A 91 -14.60 -15.75 6.58
N VAL A 92 -14.64 -15.79 7.92
CA VAL A 92 -14.47 -14.59 8.75
C VAL A 92 -13.08 -13.97 8.55
N LEU A 93 -12.03 -14.79 8.56
CA LEU A 93 -10.65 -14.34 8.36
C LEU A 93 -10.44 -13.82 6.94
N THR A 94 -11.06 -14.46 5.95
CA THR A 94 -11.08 -13.98 4.56
C THR A 94 -11.73 -12.59 4.45
N ILE A 95 -12.84 -12.35 5.14
CA ILE A 95 -13.52 -11.04 5.15
C ILE A 95 -12.64 -9.98 5.86
N ILE A 96 -12.00 -10.35 6.97
CA ILE A 96 -11.06 -9.48 7.69
C ILE A 96 -9.88 -9.10 6.77
N GLN A 97 -9.29 -10.08 6.09
CA GLN A 97 -8.21 -9.83 5.13
C GLN A 97 -8.66 -8.94 3.98
N LEU A 98 -9.82 -9.20 3.37
CA LEU A 98 -10.34 -8.37 2.29
C LEU A 98 -10.56 -6.93 2.74
N SER A 99 -11.17 -6.74 3.90
CA SER A 99 -11.46 -5.40 4.46
C SER A 99 -10.17 -4.65 4.78
N GLY A 100 -9.20 -5.33 5.41
CA GLY A 100 -7.88 -4.75 5.70
C GLY A 100 -7.10 -4.42 4.43
N GLY A 101 -7.19 -5.24 3.39
CA GLY A 101 -6.54 -4.99 2.10
C GLY A 101 -7.15 -3.82 1.34
N ILE A 102 -8.48 -3.70 1.30
CA ILE A 102 -9.15 -2.55 0.68
C ILE A 102 -8.78 -1.25 1.42
N LEU A 103 -8.80 -1.27 2.76
CA LEU A 103 -8.43 -0.10 3.54
C LEU A 103 -6.95 0.25 3.39
N THR A 104 -6.06 -0.75 3.28
CA THR A 104 -4.64 -0.54 2.96
C THR A 104 -4.48 0.13 1.60
N ALA A 105 -5.14 -0.36 0.55
CA ALA A 105 -5.10 0.27 -0.78
C ALA A 105 -5.56 1.74 -0.74
N TRP A 106 -6.63 2.02 0.01
CA TRP A 106 -7.13 3.38 0.17
C TRP A 106 -6.09 4.29 0.80
N VAL A 107 -5.45 3.88 1.89
CA VAL A 107 -4.48 4.75 2.56
C VAL A 107 -3.21 4.93 1.74
N LEU A 108 -2.76 3.88 1.05
CA LEU A 108 -1.62 3.94 0.11
C LEU A 108 -1.89 4.87 -1.07
N MET A 109 -3.14 5.06 -1.47
CA MET A 109 -3.52 6.05 -2.47
C MET A 109 -3.65 7.46 -1.87
N PHE A 110 -4.25 7.55 -0.68
CA PHE A 110 -4.61 8.81 -0.04
C PHE A 110 -3.38 9.58 0.49
N CYS A 111 -2.41 8.91 1.10
CA CYS A 111 -1.24 9.60 1.69
C CYS A 111 -0.37 10.28 0.61
N PRO A 112 0.00 9.65 -0.51
CA PRO A 112 0.63 10.31 -1.66
C PRO A 112 -0.11 11.56 -2.13
N ALA A 113 -1.45 11.56 -2.15
CA ALA A 113 -2.19 12.76 -2.52
C ALA A 113 -1.93 13.94 -1.56
N ILE A 114 -1.68 13.69 -0.27
CA ILE A 114 -1.34 14.73 0.73
C ILE A 114 0.01 15.36 0.41
N TRP A 115 1.05 14.56 0.17
CA TRP A 115 2.39 15.09 -0.19
C TRP A 115 2.39 15.80 -1.55
N ALA A 116 1.64 15.28 -2.53
CA ALA A 116 1.42 15.98 -3.80
C ALA A 116 0.74 17.34 -3.60
N THR A 117 -0.24 17.41 -2.69
CA THR A 117 -0.94 18.67 -2.34
C THR A 117 0.02 19.67 -1.70
N ALA A 118 0.93 19.22 -0.84
CA ALA A 118 1.92 20.07 -0.16
C ALA A 118 2.88 20.79 -1.13
N VAL A 119 3.07 20.24 -2.34
CA VAL A 119 3.87 20.88 -3.41
C VAL A 119 3.04 21.37 -4.58
N PHE A 120 1.72 21.24 -4.56
CA PHE A 120 0.88 21.64 -5.70
C PHE A 120 0.84 23.15 -5.87
N ARG A 121 0.77 23.89 -4.76
CA ARG A 121 0.81 25.37 -4.72
C ARG A 121 2.21 25.86 -4.34
N THR A 122 2.65 26.99 -4.87
CA THR A 122 3.96 27.59 -4.56
C THR A 122 3.90 28.58 -3.41
N ASP A 123 2.69 29.00 -3.03
CA ASP A 123 2.37 30.07 -2.10
C ASP A 123 1.88 29.55 -0.74
N LEU A 124 2.03 28.26 -0.45
CA LEU A 124 1.67 27.69 0.85
C LEU A 124 2.63 28.16 1.95
N GLU A 125 2.07 28.49 3.11
CA GLU A 125 2.87 28.83 4.28
C GLU A 125 3.74 27.64 4.72
N PRO A 126 4.98 27.89 5.20
CA PRO A 126 5.88 26.80 5.59
C PRO A 126 5.33 25.85 6.66
N ASN A 127 4.53 26.38 7.60
CA ASN A 127 3.91 25.55 8.64
C ASN A 127 2.76 24.67 8.09
N THR A 128 2.08 25.09 7.02
CA THR A 128 1.08 24.27 6.34
C THR A 128 1.74 23.10 5.61
N ILE A 129 2.86 23.33 4.93
CA ILE A 129 3.65 22.26 4.28
C ILE A 129 4.08 21.23 5.33
N ARG A 130 4.58 21.69 6.49
CA ARG A 130 4.94 20.82 7.60
C ARG A 130 3.76 20.01 8.13
N ALA A 131 2.63 20.64 8.38
CA ALA A 131 1.44 19.94 8.86
C ALA A 131 0.96 18.88 7.86
N LEU A 132 0.99 19.17 6.55
CA LEU A 132 0.64 18.21 5.50
C LEU A 132 1.63 17.05 5.43
N ASN A 133 2.93 17.33 5.51
CA ASN A 133 3.96 16.29 5.55
C ASN A 133 3.77 15.36 6.74
N ASP A 134 3.59 15.94 7.94
CA ASP A 134 3.41 15.18 9.17
C ASP A 134 2.11 14.36 9.12
N LEU A 135 1.01 14.94 8.60
CA LEU A 135 -0.24 14.23 8.38
C LEU A 135 -0.07 13.03 7.44
N GLY A 136 0.62 13.23 6.31
CA GLY A 136 0.92 12.17 5.35
C GLY A 136 1.67 11.02 5.99
N PHE A 137 2.76 11.31 6.72
CA PHE A 137 3.56 10.27 7.37
C PHE A 137 2.85 9.59 8.54
N ILE A 138 2.11 10.34 9.37
CA ILE A 138 1.37 9.75 10.49
C ILE A 138 0.26 8.83 9.98
N LEU A 139 -0.53 9.25 9.00
CA LEU A 139 -1.56 8.38 8.41
C LEU A 139 -0.94 7.14 7.74
N PHE A 140 0.14 7.32 6.98
CA PHE A 140 0.85 6.21 6.36
C PHE A 140 1.36 5.21 7.41
N ASN A 141 1.96 5.69 8.50
CA ASN A 141 2.45 4.83 9.58
C ASN A 141 1.33 4.13 10.35
N VAL A 142 0.20 4.79 10.61
CA VAL A 142 -0.95 4.16 11.27
C VAL A 142 -1.55 3.04 10.41
N THR A 143 -1.40 3.11 9.08
CA THR A 143 -1.81 2.03 8.15
C THR A 143 -1.18 0.69 8.49
N TYR A 144 0.01 0.69 9.10
CA TYR A 144 0.65 -0.52 9.60
C TYR A 144 -0.29 -1.38 10.44
N ALA A 145 -1.15 -0.77 11.27
CA ALA A 145 -2.12 -1.52 12.09
C ALA A 145 -3.14 -2.27 11.23
N VAL A 146 -3.65 -1.63 10.16
CA VAL A 146 -4.63 -2.22 9.25
C VAL A 146 -4.00 -3.35 8.42
N THR A 147 -2.80 -3.11 7.86
CA THR A 147 -2.08 -4.11 7.09
C THR A 147 -1.64 -5.29 7.98
N SER A 148 -1.33 -5.03 9.25
CA SER A 148 -1.05 -6.10 10.23
C SER A 148 -2.26 -7.00 10.45
N VAL A 149 -3.46 -6.43 10.61
CA VAL A 149 -4.70 -7.22 10.75
C VAL A 149 -4.93 -8.08 9.50
N GLN A 150 -4.71 -7.51 8.30
CA GLN A 150 -4.76 -8.26 7.05
C GLN A 150 -3.77 -9.43 7.04
N ALA A 151 -2.51 -9.18 7.39
CA ALA A 151 -1.43 -10.16 7.38
C ALA A 151 -1.65 -11.26 8.43
N ILE A 152 -2.15 -10.91 9.63
CA ILE A 152 -2.48 -11.87 10.68
C ILE A 152 -3.60 -12.80 10.22
N ALA A 153 -4.67 -12.25 9.62
CA ALA A 153 -5.77 -13.07 9.12
C ALA A 153 -5.31 -14.02 8.00
N ALA A 154 -4.51 -13.52 7.05
CA ALA A 154 -3.90 -14.33 6.01
C ALA A 154 -2.96 -15.42 6.58
N GLY A 155 -2.16 -15.07 7.58
CA GLY A 155 -1.26 -15.98 8.29
C GLY A 155 -2.01 -17.11 8.99
N ILE A 156 -3.06 -16.80 9.76
CA ILE A 156 -3.87 -17.81 10.45
C ILE A 156 -4.48 -18.79 9.44
N VAL A 157 -5.04 -18.30 8.33
CA VAL A 157 -5.60 -19.18 7.28
C VAL A 157 -4.51 -20.02 6.62
N GLY A 158 -3.34 -19.45 6.34
CA GLY A 158 -2.21 -20.19 5.76
C GLY A 158 -1.65 -21.28 6.69
N LEU A 159 -1.61 -21.02 8.00
CA LEU A 159 -1.19 -22.00 9.01
C LEU A 159 -2.25 -23.10 9.21
N ALA A 160 -3.53 -22.76 9.07
CA ALA A 160 -4.64 -23.70 9.19
C ALA A 160 -4.85 -24.57 7.93
N GLU A 161 -4.09 -24.36 6.85
CA GLU A 161 -4.25 -25.09 5.59
C GLU A 161 -3.92 -26.59 5.75
N GLN A 162 -4.94 -27.43 5.60
CA GLN A 162 -4.81 -28.90 5.61
C GLN A 162 -5.22 -29.45 4.24
N GLY A 163 -4.28 -30.09 3.53
CA GLY A 163 -4.56 -30.75 2.24
C GLY A 163 -3.31 -31.26 1.52
N GLU A 164 -3.50 -32.04 0.44
CA GLU A 164 -2.43 -32.56 -0.44
C GLU A 164 -1.93 -31.52 -1.46
N ARG A 165 -2.76 -30.54 -1.83
CA ARG A 165 -2.40 -29.39 -2.70
C ARG A 165 -2.34 -28.11 -1.88
N ARG A 166 -1.33 -28.00 -1.03
CA ARG A 166 -1.11 -26.81 -0.20
C ARG A 166 -0.55 -25.66 -1.02
N VAL A 167 -0.98 -24.45 -0.71
CA VAL A 167 -0.36 -23.21 -1.19
C VAL A 167 0.90 -22.91 -0.38
N PHE A 168 0.92 -23.23 0.92
CA PHE A 168 2.08 -22.99 1.80
C PHE A 168 2.95 -24.25 2.05
N PRO A 169 4.30 -24.12 2.14
CA PRO A 169 5.19 -25.23 2.48
C PRO A 169 5.03 -25.69 3.93
N ARG A 170 5.24 -27.00 4.19
CA ARG A 170 5.10 -27.64 5.54
C ARG A 170 6.00 -27.10 6.66
N TRP A 171 7.00 -26.28 6.36
CA TRP A 171 7.87 -25.68 7.39
C TRP A 171 7.35 -24.34 7.90
N VAL A 172 6.33 -23.78 7.23
CA VAL A 172 5.65 -22.55 7.64
C VAL A 172 4.38 -22.86 8.45
N SER A 173 3.64 -23.93 8.09
CA SER A 173 2.37 -24.39 8.71
C SER A 173 2.57 -25.55 9.67
#